data_AF-C0BA40-F1
#
_entry.id   AF-C0BA40-F1
#
_cell.length_a   1.000
_cell.length_b   1.000
_cell.length_c   1.000
_cell.angle_alpha   90.00
_cell.angle_beta   90.00
_cell.angle_gamma   90.00
#
_symmetry.space_group_name_H-M   'P 1'
#
loop_
_entity.id
_entity.type
_entity.pdbx_description
1 polymer ?
#
loop_
_entity_poly.entity_id
_entity_poly.type
_entity_poly.pdbx_seq_one_letter_code
_entity_poly.pdbx_strand_id
1 'polypeptide(L)'
;MKDNTVTTADGIEVYKHNIKYYADEYITNELDIDHVDQDNKQIVKDNFVDMLFYISDHITKPDNADIKALDYIFNVYVRLCSKYGVNPTLEAFSFLVDIDRTTFTNWLNGQYRTAEHLNTVKKWLNICKGFLVNNLGNSKGTDANKIFIAKAAYGMAETKAVEQEQITGARKTVEQIAQDIGADVIEDQDADDTVFDF
;
A
#
# COMPACT_ATOMS: atom_id res chain seq x y z
N MET A 1 19.07 -21.07 7.50
CA MET A 1 19.02 -21.06 6.00
C MET A 1 19.11 -19.60 5.59
N LYS A 2 19.83 -19.24 4.52
CA LYS A 2 19.98 -17.81 4.17
C LYS A 2 18.77 -17.31 3.39
N ASP A 3 17.89 -16.58 4.05
CA ASP A 3 16.58 -16.25 3.50
C ASP A 3 16.67 -15.34 2.27
N ASN A 4 17.68 -14.49 2.18
CA ASN A 4 17.81 -13.49 1.13
C ASN A 4 18.75 -13.89 -0.02
N THR A 5 19.13 -15.17 -0.10
CA THR A 5 19.93 -15.72 -1.20
C THR A 5 19.09 -16.21 -2.38
N VAL A 6 19.75 -16.48 -3.49
CA VAL A 6 19.21 -17.34 -4.55
C VAL A 6 20.11 -18.56 -4.72
N THR A 7 19.52 -19.68 -5.07
CA THR A 7 20.27 -20.88 -5.46
C THR A 7 20.60 -20.81 -6.95
N THR A 8 21.88 -20.98 -7.28
CA THR A 8 22.35 -21.10 -8.67
C THR A 8 22.01 -22.48 -9.25
N ALA A 9 22.18 -22.67 -10.57
CA ALA A 9 21.96 -23.96 -11.23
C ALA A 9 22.81 -25.09 -10.61
N ASP A 10 23.96 -24.75 -10.06
CA ASP A 10 24.90 -25.69 -9.42
C ASP A 10 24.62 -25.91 -7.92
N GLY A 11 23.50 -25.41 -7.40
CA GLY A 11 23.10 -25.61 -6.00
C GLY A 11 23.75 -24.66 -4.98
N ILE A 12 24.50 -23.65 -5.44
CA ILE A 12 25.20 -22.70 -4.55
C ILE A 12 24.28 -21.53 -4.19
N GLU A 13 24.14 -21.25 -2.90
CA GLU A 13 23.43 -20.06 -2.39
C GLU A 13 24.30 -18.80 -2.50
N VAL A 14 23.80 -17.79 -3.22
CA VAL A 14 24.50 -16.50 -3.42
C VAL A 14 23.60 -15.31 -3.12
N TYR A 15 24.17 -14.28 -2.51
CA TYR A 15 23.52 -12.98 -2.38
C TYR A 15 23.68 -12.17 -3.66
N LYS A 16 22.56 -11.69 -4.22
CA LYS A 16 22.61 -10.80 -5.41
C LYS A 16 23.01 -9.35 -5.07
N HIS A 17 22.97 -8.99 -3.79
CA HIS A 17 23.26 -7.63 -3.34
C HIS A 17 23.69 -7.62 -1.87
N ASN A 18 24.61 -6.74 -1.47
CA ASN A 18 25.07 -6.64 -0.07
C ASN A 18 23.94 -6.27 0.91
N ILE A 19 22.96 -5.47 0.48
CA ILE A 19 21.73 -5.21 1.26
C ILE A 19 21.05 -6.51 1.72
N LYS A 20 21.06 -7.54 0.88
CA LYS A 20 20.46 -8.84 1.20
C LYS A 20 21.30 -9.63 2.19
N TYR A 21 22.62 -9.54 2.07
CA TYR A 21 23.55 -10.11 3.02
C TYR A 21 23.39 -9.46 4.42
N TYR A 22 23.46 -8.13 4.50
CA TYR A 22 23.37 -7.41 5.78
C TYR A 22 21.98 -7.49 6.41
N ALA A 23 20.92 -7.68 5.62
CA ALA A 23 19.60 -8.00 6.16
C ALA A 23 19.59 -9.35 6.90
N ASP A 24 20.14 -10.40 6.29
CA ASP A 24 20.25 -11.71 6.96
C ASP A 24 21.22 -11.63 8.16
N GLU A 25 22.32 -10.90 8.04
CA GLU A 25 23.28 -10.70 9.14
C GLU A 25 22.64 -10.00 10.34
N TYR A 26 21.87 -8.93 10.13
CA TYR A 26 21.11 -8.26 11.18
C TYR A 26 20.09 -9.19 11.84
N ILE A 27 19.31 -9.92 11.04
CA ILE A 27 18.28 -10.84 11.53
C ILE A 27 18.91 -11.94 12.40
N THR A 28 20.05 -12.49 11.98
CA THR A 28 20.73 -13.53 12.75
C THR A 28 21.44 -12.97 13.98
N ASN A 29 22.21 -11.89 13.85
CA ASN A 29 23.11 -11.44 14.92
C ASN A 29 22.44 -10.50 15.93
N GLU A 30 21.53 -9.63 15.48
CA GLU A 30 20.87 -8.64 16.34
C GLU A 30 19.50 -9.12 16.84
N LEU A 31 18.77 -9.91 16.04
CA LEU A 31 17.46 -10.43 16.43
C LEU A 31 17.48 -11.89 16.92
N ASP A 32 18.62 -12.58 16.83
CA ASP A 32 18.77 -14.01 17.20
C ASP A 32 17.78 -14.92 16.43
N ILE A 33 17.58 -14.65 15.14
CA ILE A 33 16.68 -15.41 14.26
C ILE A 33 17.48 -16.10 13.15
N ASP A 34 17.53 -17.43 13.20
CA ASP A 34 18.23 -18.26 12.20
C ASP A 34 17.49 -18.38 10.85
N HIS A 35 16.17 -18.27 10.88
CA HIS A 35 15.29 -18.38 9.71
C HIS A 35 13.97 -17.65 9.95
N VAL A 36 13.55 -16.82 9.00
CA VAL A 36 12.29 -16.08 9.09
C VAL A 36 11.11 -16.93 8.66
N ASP A 37 10.24 -17.26 9.61
CA ASP A 37 9.00 -18.00 9.42
C ASP A 37 7.77 -17.13 9.78
N GLN A 38 6.58 -17.73 9.91
CA GLN A 38 5.38 -16.95 10.24
C GLN A 38 5.38 -16.41 11.68
N ASP A 39 6.06 -17.08 12.59
CA ASP A 39 6.01 -16.78 14.02
C ASP A 39 6.92 -15.60 14.36
N ASN A 40 8.06 -15.47 13.68
CA ASN A 40 9.03 -14.40 13.93
C ASN A 40 9.03 -13.27 12.89
N LYS A 41 8.30 -13.40 11.76
CA LYS A 41 8.23 -12.35 10.72
C LYS A 41 7.74 -11.01 11.24
N GLN A 42 6.86 -11.02 12.25
CA GLN A 42 6.38 -9.79 12.88
C GLN A 42 7.51 -9.05 13.61
N ILE A 43 8.44 -9.78 14.27
CA ILE A 43 9.61 -9.19 14.95
C ILE A 43 10.52 -8.49 13.93
N VAL A 44 10.79 -9.14 12.79
CA VAL A 44 11.61 -8.54 11.71
C VAL A 44 10.92 -7.29 11.16
N LYS A 45 9.60 -7.32 11.03
CA LYS A 45 8.81 -6.18 10.57
C LYS A 45 8.87 -5.00 11.55
N ASP A 46 8.77 -5.27 12.84
CA ASP A 46 8.77 -4.24 13.89
C ASP A 46 10.15 -3.58 14.03
N ASN A 47 11.22 -4.33 13.74
CA ASN A 47 12.61 -3.84 13.74
C ASN A 47 13.12 -3.43 12.35
N PHE A 48 12.23 -3.31 11.35
CA PHE A 48 12.66 -3.11 9.97
C PHE A 48 13.44 -1.81 9.76
N VAL A 49 13.10 -0.74 10.47
CA VAL A 49 13.81 0.54 10.37
C VAL A 49 15.23 0.45 10.93
N ASP A 50 15.40 -0.24 12.06
CA ASP A 50 16.72 -0.47 12.65
C ASP A 50 17.59 -1.33 11.73
N MET A 51 17.01 -2.37 11.12
CA MET A 51 17.67 -3.14 10.06
C MET A 51 18.11 -2.27 8.88
N LEU A 52 17.34 -1.25 8.47
CA LEU A 52 17.75 -0.34 7.39
C LEU A 52 18.95 0.51 7.79
N PHE A 53 19.03 0.97 9.03
CA PHE A 53 20.20 1.68 9.54
C PHE A 53 21.43 0.77 9.59
N TYR A 54 21.27 -0.45 10.13
CA TYR A 54 22.32 -1.45 10.10
C TYR A 54 22.85 -1.69 8.69
N ILE A 55 21.97 -1.89 7.71
CA ILE A 55 22.38 -2.08 6.31
C ILE A 55 23.07 -0.82 5.79
N SER A 56 22.52 0.37 6.06
CA SER A 56 23.10 1.66 5.62
C SER A 56 24.54 1.78 6.09
N ASP A 57 24.82 1.49 7.36
CA ASP A 57 26.15 1.60 7.96
C ASP A 57 27.20 0.71 7.28
N HIS A 58 26.78 -0.40 6.67
CA HIS A 58 27.67 -1.40 6.10
C HIS A 58 27.78 -1.38 4.56
N ILE A 59 26.83 -0.78 3.85
CA ILE A 59 26.90 -0.71 2.38
C ILE A 59 27.67 0.53 1.90
N THR A 60 28.38 0.39 0.78
CA THR A 60 28.87 1.55 0.03
C THR A 60 27.70 2.23 -0.68
N LYS A 61 27.45 3.50 -0.36
CA LYS A 61 26.40 4.30 -1.02
C LYS A 61 26.92 4.84 -2.37
N PRO A 62 26.10 4.80 -3.43
CA PRO A 62 26.47 5.41 -4.71
C PRO A 62 26.43 6.94 -4.61
N ASP A 63 27.06 7.62 -5.57
CA ASP A 63 26.96 9.07 -5.70
C ASP A 63 25.51 9.49 -5.97
N ASN A 64 25.06 10.57 -5.33
CA ASN A 64 23.74 11.15 -5.50
C ASN A 64 23.45 11.64 -6.94
N ALA A 65 24.46 11.76 -7.80
CA ALA A 65 24.32 12.04 -9.23
C ALA A 65 24.06 10.76 -10.06
N ASP A 66 24.44 9.58 -9.55
CA ASP A 66 24.17 8.30 -10.21
C ASP A 66 22.76 7.80 -9.83
N ILE A 67 21.77 8.43 -10.45
CA ILE A 67 20.37 8.09 -10.23
C ILE A 67 20.04 6.65 -10.64
N LYS A 68 20.80 6.03 -11.55
CA LYS A 68 20.57 4.64 -11.99
C LYS A 68 21.02 3.65 -10.93
N ALA A 69 22.17 3.90 -10.30
CA ALA A 69 22.62 3.12 -9.16
C ALA A 69 21.63 3.24 -7.98
N LEU A 70 21.18 4.45 -7.67
CA LEU A 70 20.15 4.67 -6.64
C LEU A 70 18.83 3.96 -6.98
N ASP A 71 18.42 3.98 -8.24
CA ASP A 71 17.20 3.29 -8.70
C ASP A 71 17.30 1.78 -8.56
N TYR A 72 18.48 1.22 -8.84
CA TYR A 72 18.74 -0.19 -8.60
C TYR A 72 18.65 -0.54 -7.11
N ILE A 73 19.24 0.27 -6.23
CA ILE A 73 19.12 0.10 -4.77
C ILE A 73 17.66 0.23 -4.32
N PHE A 74 16.89 1.18 -4.85
CA PHE A 74 15.46 1.31 -4.59
C PHE A 74 14.70 0.04 -4.94
N ASN A 75 15.00 -0.59 -6.08
CA ASN A 75 14.36 -1.86 -6.46
C ASN A 75 14.71 -3.00 -5.49
N VAL A 76 15.94 -3.06 -4.97
CA VAL A 76 16.34 -4.04 -3.94
C VAL A 76 15.62 -3.77 -2.62
N TYR A 77 15.52 -2.51 -2.21
CA TYR A 77 14.77 -2.05 -1.05
C TYR A 77 13.29 -2.44 -1.11
N VAL A 78 12.60 -2.15 -2.22
CA VAL A 78 11.19 -2.51 -2.41
C VAL A 78 10.98 -4.02 -2.29
N ARG A 79 11.89 -4.83 -2.85
CA ARG A 79 11.82 -6.30 -2.71
C ARG A 79 12.05 -6.75 -1.26
N LEU A 80 12.91 -6.05 -0.51
CA LEU A 80 13.10 -6.31 0.92
C LEU A 80 11.83 -5.98 1.72
N CYS A 81 11.23 -4.81 1.50
CA CYS A 81 9.96 -4.42 2.12
C CYS A 81 8.86 -5.44 1.83
N SER A 82 8.69 -5.84 0.56
CA SER A 82 7.69 -6.83 0.16
C SER A 82 7.90 -8.17 0.86
N LYS A 83 9.15 -8.62 1.00
CA LYS A 83 9.46 -9.91 1.66
C LYS A 83 9.00 -9.92 3.11
N TYR A 84 9.27 -8.84 3.84
CA TYR A 84 8.96 -8.72 5.27
C TYR A 84 7.60 -8.07 5.57
N GLY A 85 6.77 -7.82 4.55
CA GLY A 85 5.41 -7.31 4.74
C GLY A 85 5.34 -5.86 5.23
N VAL A 86 6.33 -5.06 4.81
CA VAL A 86 6.44 -3.62 5.08
C VAL A 86 6.05 -2.84 3.82
N ASN A 87 5.32 -1.73 3.99
CA ASN A 87 5.05 -0.81 2.87
C ASN A 87 6.28 0.07 2.64
N PRO A 88 6.88 0.06 1.43
CA PRO A 88 8.00 0.95 1.13
C PRO A 88 7.54 2.42 1.19
N THR A 89 8.44 3.28 1.68
CA THR A 89 8.26 4.74 1.70
C THR A 89 9.54 5.41 1.25
N LEU A 90 9.44 6.64 0.73
CA LEU A 90 10.64 7.43 0.43
C LEU A 90 11.39 7.82 1.71
N GLU A 91 10.71 7.85 2.86
CA GLU A 91 11.32 8.11 4.18
C GLU A 91 12.29 6.99 4.56
N ALA A 92 11.79 5.75 4.61
CA ALA A 92 12.61 4.61 4.97
C ALA A 92 13.69 4.33 3.92
N PHE A 93 13.40 4.60 2.64
CA PHE A 93 14.43 4.55 1.61
C PHE A 93 15.56 5.55 1.87
N SER A 94 15.24 6.77 2.35
CA SER A 94 16.23 7.80 2.63
C SER A 94 17.16 7.40 3.77
N PHE A 95 16.67 6.66 4.76
CA PHE A 95 17.50 6.05 5.82
C PHE A 95 18.50 5.04 5.27
N LEU A 96 18.04 4.17 4.36
CA LEU A 96 18.88 3.12 3.76
C LEU A 96 20.04 3.67 2.93
N VAL A 97 19.81 4.74 2.16
CA VAL A 97 20.84 5.34 1.29
C VAL A 97 21.54 6.54 1.92
N ASP A 98 21.21 6.88 3.17
CA ASP A 98 21.76 8.02 3.91
C ASP A 98 21.68 9.34 3.11
N ILE A 99 20.50 9.62 2.58
CA ILE A 99 20.19 10.87 1.87
C ILE A 99 19.07 11.58 2.63
N ASP A 100 19.22 12.89 2.85
CA ASP A 100 18.14 13.68 3.46
C ASP A 100 16.86 13.59 2.62
N ARG A 101 15.73 13.30 3.26
CA ARG A 101 14.44 13.12 2.60
C ARG A 101 14.02 14.33 1.74
N THR A 102 14.40 15.54 2.14
CA THR A 102 14.14 16.79 1.41
C THR A 102 14.82 16.79 0.05
N THR A 103 15.96 16.11 -0.09
CA THR A 103 16.66 15.95 -1.37
C THR A 103 15.75 15.30 -2.41
N PHE A 104 15.03 14.22 -2.05
CA PHE A 104 14.07 13.59 -2.95
C PHE A 104 12.90 14.52 -3.28
N THR A 105 12.44 15.32 -2.32
CA THR A 105 11.40 16.34 -2.57
C THR A 105 11.88 17.41 -3.55
N ASN A 106 13.11 17.88 -3.41
CA ASN A 106 13.73 18.84 -4.32
C ASN A 106 13.82 18.26 -5.74
N TRP A 107 14.27 17.02 -5.89
CA TRP A 107 14.33 16.33 -7.19
C TRP A 107 12.95 16.13 -7.80
N LEU A 108 11.95 15.75 -6.99
CA LEU A 108 10.56 15.62 -7.42
C LEU A 108 9.99 16.93 -7.98
N ASN A 109 10.38 18.06 -7.36
CA ASN A 109 10.03 19.41 -7.77
C ASN A 109 10.89 19.95 -8.93
N GLY A 110 11.86 19.17 -9.41
CA GLY A 110 12.73 19.54 -10.54
C GLY A 110 13.87 20.48 -10.17
N GLN A 111 14.23 20.55 -8.88
CA GLN A 111 15.28 21.42 -8.38
C GLN A 111 16.63 20.69 -8.32
N TYR A 112 17.72 21.42 -8.61
CA TYR A 112 19.14 21.02 -8.42
C TYR A 112 19.64 19.79 -9.21
N ARG A 113 18.81 19.15 -10.04
CA ARG A 113 19.15 17.92 -10.80
C ARG A 113 18.47 17.83 -12.16
N THR A 114 18.78 16.76 -12.90
CA THR A 114 18.28 16.49 -14.24
C THR A 114 16.82 16.01 -14.26
N ALA A 115 16.19 16.07 -15.43
CA ALA A 115 14.86 15.48 -15.66
C ALA A 115 14.81 13.97 -15.33
N GLU A 116 15.95 13.27 -15.44
CA GLU A 116 16.06 11.86 -15.07
C GLU A 116 15.87 11.63 -13.57
N HIS A 117 16.41 12.51 -12.71
CA HIS A 117 16.18 12.44 -11.26
C HIS A 117 14.71 12.66 -10.92
N LEU A 118 14.11 13.70 -11.49
CA LEU A 118 12.69 14.00 -11.32
C LEU A 118 11.82 12.81 -11.73
N ASN A 119 12.05 12.24 -12.91
CA ASN A 119 11.26 11.12 -13.42
C ASN A 119 11.45 9.85 -12.56
N THR A 120 12.68 9.62 -12.09
CA THR A 120 12.99 8.45 -11.26
C THR A 120 12.37 8.57 -9.87
N VAL A 121 12.45 9.73 -9.21
CA VAL A 121 11.78 9.92 -7.92
C VAL A 121 10.26 9.87 -8.05
N LYS A 122 9.68 10.39 -9.14
CA LYS A 122 8.25 10.21 -9.45
C LYS A 122 7.89 8.73 -9.56
N LYS A 123 8.73 7.93 -10.23
CA LYS A 123 8.56 6.48 -10.32
C LYS A 123 8.61 5.84 -8.93
N TRP A 124 9.59 6.17 -8.10
CA TRP A 124 9.69 5.64 -6.73
C TRP A 124 8.45 5.97 -5.91
N LEU A 125 8.00 7.23 -5.94
CA LEU A 125 6.80 7.68 -5.24
C LEU A 125 5.55 6.90 -5.69
N ASN A 126 5.40 6.67 -7.00
CA ASN A 126 4.31 5.88 -7.56
C ASN A 126 4.36 4.41 -7.13
N ILE A 127 5.55 3.82 -7.00
CA ILE A 127 5.70 2.45 -6.50
C ILE A 127 5.27 2.40 -5.02
N CYS A 128 5.75 3.31 -4.17
CA CYS A 128 5.33 3.39 -2.76
C CYS A 128 3.81 3.57 -2.64
N LYS A 129 3.21 4.45 -3.46
CA LYS A 129 1.76 4.63 -3.57
C LYS A 129 1.06 3.32 -3.94
N GLY A 130 1.56 2.61 -4.95
CA GLY A 130 0.98 1.35 -5.43
C GLY A 130 0.97 0.26 -4.36
N PHE A 131 2.04 0.16 -3.55
CA PHE A 131 2.07 -0.75 -2.40
C PHE A 131 0.99 -0.44 -1.37
N LEU A 132 0.82 0.85 -1.02
CA LEU A 132 -0.22 1.26 -0.07
C LEU A 132 -1.63 0.96 -0.60
N VAL A 133 -1.90 1.25 -1.87
CA VAL A 133 -3.18 0.94 -2.52
C VAL A 133 -3.44 -0.56 -2.53
N ASN A 134 -2.46 -1.37 -2.91
CA ASN A 134 -2.59 -2.82 -2.91
C ASN A 134 -2.85 -3.36 -1.49
N ASN A 135 -2.18 -2.79 -0.48
CA ASN A 135 -2.39 -3.19 0.90
C ASN A 135 -3.80 -2.84 1.41
N LEU A 136 -4.31 -1.65 1.06
CA LEU A 136 -5.67 -1.22 1.38
C LEU A 136 -6.74 -2.05 0.65
N GLY A 137 -6.51 -2.38 -0.62
CA GLY A 137 -7.46 -3.18 -1.43
C GLY A 137 -7.56 -4.64 -0.99
N ASN A 138 -6.52 -5.17 -0.32
CA ASN A 138 -6.47 -6.56 0.14
C ASN A 138 -6.58 -6.70 1.67
N SER A 139 -6.86 -5.63 2.41
CA SER A 139 -7.00 -5.73 3.87
C SER A 139 -8.33 -6.38 4.25
N LYS A 140 -8.33 -7.19 5.31
CA LYS A 140 -9.55 -7.85 5.85
C LYS A 140 -10.57 -6.86 6.44
N GLY A 141 -10.21 -5.57 6.55
CA GLY A 141 -11.04 -4.50 7.08
C GLY A 141 -10.41 -3.14 6.82
N THR A 142 -11.12 -2.09 7.21
CA THR A 142 -10.70 -0.70 7.02
C THR A 142 -9.56 -0.33 7.96
N ASP A 143 -8.44 0.15 7.40
CA ASP A 143 -7.32 0.71 8.15
C ASP A 143 -7.33 2.25 8.01
N ALA A 144 -7.92 2.94 8.98
CA ALA A 144 -8.09 4.39 8.96
C ALA A 144 -6.74 5.12 8.87
N ASN A 145 -5.69 4.61 9.54
CA ASN A 145 -4.36 5.22 9.51
C ASN A 145 -3.78 5.20 8.11
N LYS A 146 -3.90 4.06 7.41
CA LYS A 146 -3.45 3.97 6.01
C LYS A 146 -4.26 4.86 5.07
N ILE A 147 -5.55 5.07 5.33
CA ILE A 147 -6.37 6.02 4.57
C ILE A 147 -5.87 7.46 4.78
N PHE A 148 -5.60 7.87 6.02
CA PHE A 148 -5.04 9.20 6.29
C PHE A 148 -3.68 9.41 5.62
N ILE A 149 -2.80 8.40 5.66
CA ILE A 149 -1.52 8.44 4.96
C ILE A 149 -1.73 8.52 3.44
N ALA A 150 -2.66 7.73 2.87
CA ALA A 150 -2.98 7.77 1.45
C ALA A 150 -3.43 9.17 0.98
N LYS A 151 -4.24 9.85 1.80
CA LYS A 151 -4.70 11.22 1.55
C LYS A 151 -3.56 12.23 1.70
N ALA A 152 -2.86 12.23 2.83
CA ALA A 152 -1.85 13.23 3.15
C ALA A 152 -0.58 13.11 2.30
N ALA A 153 -0.08 11.89 2.07
CA ALA A 153 1.19 11.67 1.39
C ALA A 153 1.06 11.53 -0.14
N TYR A 154 -0.11 11.09 -0.63
CA TYR A 154 -0.30 10.76 -2.06
C TYR A 154 -1.47 11.50 -2.73
N GLY A 155 -2.14 12.41 -2.01
CA GLY A 155 -3.23 13.23 -2.54
C GLY A 155 -4.45 12.43 -2.97
N MET A 156 -4.67 11.23 -2.42
CA MET A 156 -5.87 10.46 -2.73
C MET A 156 -7.10 11.14 -2.12
N ALA A 157 -8.22 11.08 -2.82
CA ALA A 157 -9.49 11.63 -2.34
C ALA A 157 -10.60 10.61 -2.56
N GLU A 158 -11.61 10.64 -1.70
CA GLU A 158 -12.85 9.91 -1.94
C GLU A 158 -13.58 10.58 -3.11
N THR A 159 -14.00 9.79 -4.09
CA THR A 159 -14.95 10.25 -5.09
C THR A 159 -16.30 10.36 -4.42
N LYS A 160 -16.90 11.57 -4.41
CA LYS A 160 -18.28 11.75 -3.97
C LYS A 160 -19.17 10.77 -4.74
N ALA A 161 -20.16 10.19 -4.07
CA ALA A 161 -21.23 9.48 -4.76
C ALA A 161 -21.80 10.42 -5.82
N VAL A 162 -21.86 9.95 -7.07
CA VAL A 162 -22.61 10.67 -8.10
C VAL A 162 -24.04 10.73 -7.58
N GLU A 163 -24.54 11.93 -7.30
CA GLU A 163 -25.97 12.12 -7.05
C GLU A 163 -26.66 11.56 -8.28
N GLN A 164 -27.34 10.40 -8.13
CA GLN A 164 -28.24 9.95 -9.18
C GLN A 164 -29.23 11.08 -9.37
N GLU A 165 -29.28 11.67 -10.56
CA GLU A 165 -30.32 12.62 -10.93
C GLU A 165 -31.64 11.99 -10.47
N GLN A 166 -32.33 12.63 -9.53
CA GLN A 166 -33.71 12.26 -9.23
C GLN A 166 -34.41 12.28 -10.58
N ILE A 167 -34.89 11.12 -11.04
CA ILE A 167 -35.70 11.04 -12.24
C ILE A 167 -36.84 12.05 -12.01
N THR A 168 -36.79 13.17 -12.72
CA THR A 168 -37.81 14.24 -12.73
C THR A 168 -39.03 13.77 -13.51
N GLY A 169 -39.41 12.49 -13.33
CA GLY A 169 -40.71 11.99 -13.68
C GLY A 169 -41.66 12.40 -12.57
N ALA A 170 -42.75 13.09 -12.93
CA ALA A 170 -43.82 13.41 -11.99
C ALA A 170 -44.14 12.18 -11.14
N ARG A 171 -44.06 12.32 -9.81
CA ARG A 171 -44.52 11.29 -8.87
C ARG A 171 -46.01 11.07 -9.16
N LYS A 172 -46.34 10.00 -9.88
CA LYS A 172 -47.72 9.55 -10.01
C LYS A 172 -48.16 9.05 -8.65
N THR A 173 -49.31 9.49 -8.18
CA THR A 173 -49.88 8.96 -6.94
C THR A 173 -50.28 7.49 -7.15
N VAL A 174 -50.43 6.74 -6.07
CA VAL A 174 -50.81 5.31 -6.14
C VAL A 174 -52.12 5.15 -6.92
N GLU A 175 -53.05 6.11 -6.82
CA GLU A 175 -54.30 6.09 -7.60
C GLU A 175 -54.07 6.30 -9.09
N GLN A 176 -53.11 7.15 -9.48
CA GLN A 176 -52.76 7.35 -10.89
C GLN A 176 -52.08 6.12 -11.50
N ILE A 177 -51.29 5.40 -10.70
CA ILE A 177 -50.68 4.13 -11.13
C ILE A 177 -51.76 3.06 -11.31
N ALA A 178 -52.72 2.96 -10.40
CA ALA A 178 -53.83 2.01 -10.47
C ALA A 178 -54.72 2.22 -11.71
N GLN A 179 -55.01 3.48 -12.06
CA GLN A 179 -55.74 3.82 -13.29
C GLN A 179 -54.96 3.46 -14.56
N ASP A 180 -53.65 3.72 -14.60
CA ASP A 180 -52.82 3.45 -15.78
C ASP A 180 -52.67 1.95 -16.08
N ILE A 181 -52.75 1.09 -15.06
CA ILE A 181 -52.64 -0.37 -15.23
C ILE A 181 -54.00 -1.07 -15.38
N GLY A 182 -55.12 -0.31 -15.36
CA GLY A 182 -56.47 -0.85 -15.51
C GLY A 182 -56.92 -1.78 -14.39
N ALA A 183 -56.40 -1.59 -13.17
CA ALA A 183 -56.84 -2.37 -12.01
C ALA A 183 -58.15 -1.77 -11.47
N ASP A 184 -59.23 -2.54 -11.50
CA ASP A 184 -60.49 -2.15 -10.86
C ASP A 184 -60.30 -2.02 -9.33
N VAL A 185 -60.97 -1.03 -8.76
CA VAL A 185 -60.98 -0.76 -7.32
C VAL A 185 -61.48 -2.02 -6.60
N ILE A 186 -60.64 -2.62 -5.77
CA ILE A 186 -61.07 -3.70 -4.89
C ILE A 186 -61.99 -3.03 -3.85
N GLU A 187 -63.30 -3.26 -3.96
CA GLU A 187 -64.25 -2.90 -2.91
C GLU A 187 -63.91 -3.73 -1.67
N ASP A 188 -63.65 -3.05 -0.56
CA ASP A 188 -63.48 -3.66 0.76
C ASP A 188 -64.72 -4.49 1.08
N GLN A 189 -64.58 -5.82 1.06
CA GLN A 189 -65.59 -6.70 1.62
C GLN A 189 -65.43 -6.69 3.14
N ASP A 190 -66.43 -6.10 3.76
CA ASP A 190 -66.67 -5.93 5.19
C ASP A 190 -66.18 -7.10 6.07
N ALA A 191 -65.49 -6.68 7.13
CA ALA A 191 -65.51 -7.20 8.50
C ALA A 191 -66.15 -8.59 8.72
N ASP A 192 -65.31 -9.58 9.02
CA ASP A 192 -65.70 -10.67 9.93
C ASP A 192 -64.85 -10.59 11.19
N ASP A 193 -65.46 -10.05 12.25
CA ASP A 193 -64.97 -10.00 13.62
C ASP A 193 -64.84 -11.44 14.16
N THR A 194 -63.65 -12.03 14.06
CA THR A 194 -63.27 -13.14 14.94
C THR A 194 -62.20 -12.68 15.93
N VAL A 195 -62.69 -12.21 17.07
CA VAL A 195 -61.94 -11.99 18.31
C VAL A 195 -61.31 -13.31 18.75
N PHE A 196 -59.98 -13.36 18.82
CA PHE A 196 -59.27 -14.35 19.63
C PHE A 196 -58.68 -13.64 20.85
N ASP A 197 -59.35 -13.84 22.00
CA ASP A 197 -58.77 -13.62 23.32
C ASP A 197 -57.60 -14.59 23.56
N PHE A 198 -56.64 -14.13 24.36
CA PHE A 198 -55.37 -14.79 24.72
C PHE A 198 -55.48 -16.23 25.26
#